data_AF-A0A534TDK0-F1
#
_entry.id   AF-A0A534TDK0-F1
#
_cell.length_a   1.000
_cell.length_b   1.000
_cell.length_c   1.000
_cell.angle_alpha   90.00
_cell.angle_beta   90.00
_cell.angle_gamma   90.00
#
_symmetry.space_group_name_H-M   'P 1'
#
loop_
_entity.id
_entity.type
_entity.pdbx_description
1 polymer ?
#
loop_
_entity_poly.entity_id
_entity_poly.type
_entity_poly.pdbx_seq_one_letter_code
_entity_poly.pdbx_strand_id
1 'polypeptide(L)'
;MKRNTKSSITLPAEEHRLVLALRGRLGLKSNVEVVRRGLRLLKETTDRQALKAAYAQASAASRRSTLEEIAELDHLTSEGLD
;
A
#
# COMPACT_ATOMS: atom_id res chain seq x y z
N MET A 1 -27.20 -10.43 -13.62
CA MET A 1 -25.85 -11.04 -13.76
C MET A 1 -25.47 -11.76 -12.47
N LYS A 2 -24.95 -12.99 -12.53
CA LYS A 2 -24.45 -13.69 -11.32
C LYS A 2 -23.30 -12.88 -10.72
N ARG A 3 -23.44 -12.46 -9.45
CA ARG A 3 -22.41 -11.71 -8.72
C ARG A 3 -21.12 -12.51 -8.48
N ASN A 4 -21.19 -13.84 -8.58
CA ASN A 4 -20.07 -14.73 -8.28
C ASN A 4 -19.68 -15.54 -9.53
N THR A 5 -18.43 -15.37 -9.96
CA THR A 5 -17.78 -16.23 -10.96
C THR A 5 -16.94 -17.27 -10.24
N LYS A 6 -17.14 -18.55 -10.56
CA LYS A 6 -16.32 -19.64 -10.03
C LYS A 6 -15.07 -19.76 -10.92
N SER A 7 -13.90 -19.69 -10.29
CA SER A 7 -12.63 -20.07 -10.90
C SER A 7 -12.04 -21.27 -10.16
N SER A 8 -11.32 -22.13 -10.88
CA SER A 8 -10.54 -23.22 -10.30
C SER A 8 -9.07 -22.86 -10.40
N ILE A 9 -8.33 -23.00 -9.31
CA ILE A 9 -6.89 -22.82 -9.27
C ILE A 9 -6.25 -24.08 -8.70
N THR A 10 -5.13 -24.49 -9.27
CA THR A 10 -4.34 -25.63 -8.78
C THR A 10 -3.28 -25.09 -7.85
N LEU A 11 -3.29 -25.53 -6.60
CA LEU A 11 -2.28 -25.18 -5.60
C LEU A 11 -1.34 -26.37 -5.37
N PRO A 12 -0.02 -26.14 -5.27
CA PRO A 12 0.90 -27.10 -4.66
C PRO A 12 0.40 -27.57 -3.29
N ALA A 13 0.75 -28.80 -2.92
CA ALA A 13 0.28 -29.41 -1.68
C ALA A 13 0.61 -28.57 -0.43
N GLU A 14 1.81 -27.98 -0.39
CA GLU A 14 2.24 -27.11 0.72
C GLU A 14 1.37 -25.84 0.84
N GLU A 15 1.05 -25.20 -0.29
CA GLU A 15 0.20 -24.01 -0.31
C GLU A 15 -1.23 -24.35 0.13
N HIS A 16 -1.76 -25.50 -0.30
CA HIS A 16 -3.06 -25.95 0.16
C HIS A 16 -3.07 -26.22 1.68
N ARG A 17 -2.01 -26.83 2.23
CA ARG A 17 -1.87 -27.02 3.69
C ARG A 17 -1.84 -25.68 4.43
N LEU A 18 -1.12 -24.69 3.90
CA LEU A 18 -1.09 -23.34 4.46
C LEU A 18 -2.49 -22.71 4.48
N VAL A 19 -3.26 -22.85 3.39
CA VAL A 19 -4.65 -22.36 3.33
C VAL A 19 -5.52 -23.01 4.41
N LEU A 20 -5.40 -24.33 4.61
CA LEU A 20 -6.15 -25.03 5.65
C LEU A 20 -5.73 -24.58 7.07
N ALA A 21 -4.43 -24.43 7.31
CA ALA A 21 -3.90 -23.96 8.59
C ALA A 21 -4.37 -22.54 8.92
N LEU A 22 -4.33 -21.62 7.95
CA LEU A 22 -4.81 -20.25 8.10
C LEU A 22 -6.33 -20.21 8.31
N ARG A 23 -7.10 -21.04 7.59
CA ARG A 23 -8.55 -21.13 7.79
C ARG A 23 -8.88 -21.49 9.24
N GLY A 24 -8.23 -22.51 9.77
CA GLY A 24 -8.41 -22.94 11.16
C GLY A 24 -8.01 -21.86 12.16
N ARG A 25 -6.80 -21.30 12.02
CA ARG A 25 -6.27 -20.28 12.92
C ARG A 25 -7.11 -19.00 12.96
N LEU A 26 -7.68 -18.59 11.82
CA LEU A 26 -8.46 -17.38 11.69
C LEU A 26 -9.98 -17.60 11.86
N GLY A 27 -10.42 -18.84 12.14
CA GLY A 27 -11.83 -19.17 12.30
C GLY A 27 -12.69 -18.90 11.04
N LEU A 28 -12.11 -19.08 9.85
CA LEU A 28 -12.80 -18.76 8.60
C LEU A 28 -13.70 -19.91 8.13
N LYS A 29 -14.81 -19.56 7.47
CA LYS A 29 -15.82 -20.52 7.04
C LYS A 29 -15.40 -21.27 5.78
N SER A 30 -14.49 -20.71 4.97
CA SER A 30 -14.05 -21.35 3.72
C SER A 30 -12.62 -21.02 3.33
N ASN A 31 -12.02 -21.88 2.52
CA ASN A 31 -10.71 -21.64 1.91
C ASN A 31 -10.72 -20.38 1.02
N VAL A 32 -11.87 -20.08 0.39
CA VAL A 32 -12.03 -18.88 -0.44
C VAL A 32 -11.90 -17.59 0.39
N GLU A 33 -12.31 -17.59 1.66
CA GLU A 33 -12.12 -16.43 2.54
C GLU A 33 -10.64 -16.18 2.86
N VAL A 34 -9.84 -17.24 3.01
CA VAL A 34 -8.37 -17.12 3.16
C VAL A 34 -7.79 -16.44 1.92
N VAL A 35 -8.14 -16.94 0.73
CA VAL A 35 -7.65 -16.38 -0.54
C VAL A 35 -8.08 -14.92 -0.70
N ARG A 36 -9.35 -14.58 -0.42
CA ARG A 36 -9.83 -13.19 -0.51
C ARG A 36 -9.09 -12.24 0.43
N ARG A 37 -8.82 -12.66 1.67
CA ARG A 37 -8.03 -11.86 2.63
C ARG A 37 -6.59 -11.71 2.16
N GLY A 38 -5.97 -12.78 1.65
CA GLY A 38 -4.64 -12.74 1.06
C GLY A 38 -4.55 -11.75 -0.12
N LEU A 39 -5.53 -11.78 -1.03
CA LEU A 39 -5.60 -10.83 -2.15
C LEU A 39 -5.75 -9.37 -1.70
N ARG A 40 -6.54 -9.10 -0.67
CA ARG A 40 -6.67 -7.75 -0.10
C ARG A 40 -5.35 -7.27 0.50
N LEU A 41 -4.69 -8.13 1.30
CA LEU A 41 -3.39 -7.80 1.89
C LEU A 41 -2.34 -7.53 0.82
N LEU A 42 -2.32 -8.33 -0.26
CA LEU A 42 -1.42 -8.11 -1.38
C LEU A 42 -1.69 -6.74 -2.02
N LYS A 43 -2.96 -6.41 -2.32
CA LYS A 43 -3.34 -5.12 -2.89
C LYS A 43 -2.91 -3.94 -1.99
N GLU A 44 -3.22 -4.01 -0.70
CA GLU A 44 -2.87 -2.95 0.25
C GLU A 44 -1.36 -2.75 0.35
N THR A 45 -0.59 -3.84 0.30
CA THR A 45 0.87 -3.78 0.34
C THR A 45 1.43 -3.13 -0.92
N THR A 46 0.92 -3.51 -2.10
CA THR A 46 1.36 -2.94 -3.39
C THR A 46 0.96 -1.48 -3.52
N ASP A 47 -0.26 -1.12 -3.11
CA ASP A 47 -0.73 0.27 -3.14
C ASP A 47 0.14 1.16 -2.24
N ARG A 48 0.49 0.69 -1.03
CA ARG A 48 1.34 1.43 -0.11
C ARG A 48 2.75 1.63 -0.67
N GLN A 49 3.31 0.65 -1.35
CA GLN A 49 4.61 0.78 -2.01
C GLN A 49 4.56 1.82 -3.14
N ALA A 50 3.53 1.77 -3.98
CA ALA A 50 3.33 2.76 -5.04
C ALA A 50 3.17 4.18 -4.47
N LEU A 51 2.39 4.33 -3.39
CA LEU A 51 2.20 5.62 -2.73
C LEU A 51 3.52 6.20 -2.20
N LYS A 52 4.35 5.37 -1.54
CA LYS A 52 5.67 5.80 -1.06
C LYS A 52 6.57 6.27 -2.20
N ALA A 53 6.59 5.53 -3.32
CA ALA A 53 7.37 5.90 -4.49
C ALA A 53 6.89 7.24 -5.08
N ALA A 54 5.58 7.44 -5.19
CA ALA A 54 5.00 8.70 -5.67
C ALA A 54 5.36 9.89 -4.76
N TYR A 55 5.27 9.72 -3.43
CA TYR A 55 5.69 10.76 -2.49
C TYR A 55 7.19 11.10 -2.60
N ALA A 56 8.05 10.08 -2.72
CA ALA A 56 9.48 10.28 -2.88
C ALA A 56 9.79 11.08 -4.16
N GLN A 57 9.10 10.75 -5.27
CA GLN A 57 9.23 11.47 -6.54
C GLN A 57 8.74 12.92 -6.43
N ALA A 58 7.56 13.15 -5.85
CA ALA A 58 7.00 14.48 -5.68
C ALA A 58 7.89 15.37 -4.80
N SER A 59 8.39 14.83 -3.68
CA SER A 59 9.32 15.54 -2.80
C SER A 59 10.64 15.89 -3.50
N ALA A 60 11.17 14.99 -4.32
CA ALA A 60 12.38 15.27 -5.10
C ALA A 60 12.15 16.37 -6.15
N ALA A 61 10.99 16.36 -6.80
CA ALA A 61 10.62 17.35 -7.81
C ALA A 61 10.43 18.76 -7.20
N SER A 62 9.79 18.87 -6.04
CA SER A 62 9.52 20.16 -5.39
C SER A 62 10.70 20.71 -4.59
N ARG A 63 11.68 19.87 -4.22
CA ARG A 63 12.77 20.28 -3.32
C ARG A 63 13.52 21.52 -3.79
N ARG A 64 13.80 21.63 -5.09
CA ARG A 64 14.58 22.75 -5.62
C ARG A 64 13.81 24.06 -5.51
N SER A 65 12.58 24.09 -6.01
CA SER A 65 11.74 25.28 -5.94
C SER A 65 11.43 25.67 -4.50
N THR A 66 11.17 24.71 -3.62
CA THR A 66 10.96 24.99 -2.18
C THR A 66 12.20 25.59 -1.52
N LEU A 67 13.41 25.13 -1.85
CA LEU A 67 14.64 25.73 -1.29
C LEU A 67 14.90 27.13 -1.84
N GLU A 68 14.59 27.36 -3.11
CA GLU A 68 14.67 28.69 -3.73
C GLU A 68 13.70 29.67 -3.06
N GLU A 69 12.43 29.27 -2.88
CA GLU A 69 11.43 30.06 -2.15
C GLU A 69 11.84 30.37 -0.71
N ILE A 70 12.43 29.41 0.01
CA ILE A 70 12.93 29.64 1.37
C ILE A 70 14.06 30.67 1.36
N ALA A 71 15.01 30.57 0.44
CA ALA A 71 16.10 31.53 0.32
C ALA A 71 15.60 32.94 -0.05
N GLU A 72 14.59 33.01 -0.93
CA GLU A 72 13.92 34.27 -1.26
C GLU A 72 13.19 34.87 -0.06
N LEU A 73 12.64 34.09 0.86
CA LEU A 73 11.92 34.62 2.02
C LEU A 73 12.81 34.89 3.24
N ASP A 74 14.03 34.36 3.27
CA ASP A 74 14.95 34.44 4.40
C ASP A 74 15.26 35.90 4.80
N HIS A 75 15.39 36.81 3.83
CA HIS A 75 15.67 38.23 4.11
C HIS A 75 14.52 38.95 4.85
N LEU A 76 13.29 38.45 4.78
CA LEU A 76 12.13 39.02 5.47
C LEU A 76 12.02 38.57 6.93
N THR A 77 12.76 37.53 7.35
CA THR A 77 12.69 37.01 8.73
C THR A 77 13.28 37.97 9.77
N SER A 78 14.00 39.01 9.34
CA SER A 78 14.59 40.04 10.19
C SER A 78 13.76 41.34 10.24
N GLU A 79 12.72 41.48 9.41
CA GLU A 79 11.85 42.66 9.43
C GLU A 79 10.88 42.59 10.62
N GLY A 80 11.12 43.40 11.65
CA GLY A 80 10.23 43.54 12.82
C GLY A 80 10.83 43.13 14.18
N LEU A 81 12.14 42.92 14.27
CA LEU A 81 12.87 42.71 15.54
C LEU A 81 13.55 43.99 16.09
N ASP A 82 13.08 45.17 15.68
CA ASP A 82 13.42 46.47 16.29
C ASP A 82 12.38 46.90 17.33
#